data_AF-E9BLZ0-F1
#
_entry.id   AF-E9BLZ0-F1
#
_cell.length_a   1.000
_cell.length_b   1.000
_cell.length_c   1.000
_cell.angle_alpha   90.00
_cell.angle_beta   90.00
_cell.angle_gamma   90.00
#
_symmetry.space_group_name_H-M   'P 1'
#
loop_
_entity.id
_entity.type
_entity.pdbx_description
1 polymer ?
#
loop_
_entity_poly.entity_id
_entity_poly.type
_entity_poly.pdbx_seq_one_letter_code
_entity_poly.pdbx_strand_id
1 'polypeptide(L)'
;MFARRVCGSAAASAARLARHESQKVQGDVIGVDLGTTYSCVATMDGDKARVLENSEGFRTTPSVVAFKGSEKLVGLAAKRQAITNPQSTF
;
A
#
# COMPACT_ATOMS: atom_id res chain seq x y z
N MET A 1 18.65 -21.09 -59.50
CA MET A 1 18.00 -19.78 -59.25
C MET A 1 16.80 -19.99 -58.33
N PHE A 2 16.92 -19.66 -57.04
CA PHE A 2 15.95 -18.88 -56.26
C PHE A 2 16.47 -18.80 -54.82
N ALA A 3 16.91 -17.59 -54.44
CA ALA A 3 17.40 -17.27 -53.11
C ALA A 3 16.23 -17.12 -52.13
N ARG A 4 16.45 -17.48 -50.86
CA ARG A 4 15.83 -16.76 -49.74
C ARG A 4 16.64 -16.95 -48.45
N ARG A 5 17.47 -15.95 -48.19
CA ARG A 5 18.01 -15.61 -46.88
C ARG A 5 16.89 -14.91 -46.11
N VAL A 6 16.47 -15.41 -44.95
CA VAL A 6 15.75 -14.62 -43.95
C VAL A 6 16.26 -15.00 -42.56
N CYS A 7 16.98 -14.04 -41.97
CA CYS A 7 16.98 -13.60 -40.58
C CYS A 7 16.71 -14.62 -39.47
N GLY A 8 17.69 -14.78 -38.58
CA GLY A 8 17.48 -15.39 -37.27
C GLY A 8 16.66 -14.50 -36.34
N SER A 9 16.00 -15.14 -35.37
CA SER A 9 15.68 -14.50 -34.10
C SER A 9 15.97 -15.49 -32.98
N ALA A 10 16.87 -15.08 -32.08
CA ALA A 10 17.09 -15.76 -30.83
C ALA A 10 15.78 -15.73 -30.03
N ALA A 11 15.13 -16.88 -29.89
CA ALA A 11 14.12 -17.05 -28.85
C ALA A 11 14.89 -17.12 -27.52
N ALA A 12 15.19 -15.94 -26.98
CA ALA A 12 15.67 -15.80 -25.61
C ALA A 12 14.75 -16.64 -24.72
N SER A 13 15.36 -17.58 -23.99
CA SER A 13 14.73 -18.30 -22.90
C SER A 13 14.12 -17.24 -21.99
N ALA A 14 12.82 -17.01 -22.14
CA ALA A 14 12.02 -16.19 -21.28
C ALA A 14 12.08 -16.87 -19.92
N ALA A 15 13.08 -16.48 -19.13
CA ALA A 15 13.24 -16.82 -17.74
C ALA A 15 11.85 -16.77 -17.16
N ARG A 16 11.34 -17.95 -16.79
CA ARG A 16 10.04 -18.15 -16.17
C ARG A 16 9.94 -17.08 -15.10
N LEU A 17 9.18 -16.03 -15.38
CA LEU A 17 8.82 -15.02 -14.41
C LEU A 17 8.01 -15.82 -13.40
N ALA A 18 8.69 -16.29 -12.36
CA ALA A 18 8.12 -17.10 -11.32
C ALA A 18 7.01 -16.24 -10.74
N ARG A 19 5.77 -16.52 -11.16
CA ARG A 19 4.59 -16.04 -10.46
C ARG A 19 4.77 -16.61 -9.08
N HIS A 20 5.13 -15.74 -8.15
CA HIS A 20 5.11 -16.08 -6.74
C HIS A 20 3.64 -16.38 -6.47
N GLU A 21 3.26 -17.66 -6.51
CA GLU A 21 1.91 -18.05 -6.15
C GLU A 21 1.72 -17.61 -4.70
N SER A 22 0.84 -16.64 -4.51
CA SER A 22 0.44 -16.18 -3.20
C SER A 22 -0.17 -17.39 -2.49
N GLN A 23 0.52 -17.89 -1.47
CA GLN A 23 0.00 -18.94 -0.62
C GLN A 23 -1.40 -18.51 -0.15
N LYS A 24 -2.37 -19.44 -0.17
CA LYS A 24 -3.76 -19.19 0.23
C LYS A 24 -3.78 -18.42 1.55
N VAL A 25 -4.10 -17.13 1.47
CA VAL A 25 -4.13 -16.24 2.64
C VAL A 25 -5.18 -16.79 3.60
N GLN A 26 -4.75 -17.14 4.80
CA GLN A 26 -5.63 -17.53 5.89
C GLN A 26 -5.81 -16.30 6.77
N GLY A 27 -6.94 -15.60 6.62
CA GLY A 27 -7.26 -14.39 7.36
C GLY A 27 -8.20 -13.48 6.58
N ASP A 28 -8.80 -12.51 7.28
CA ASP A 28 -9.63 -11.48 6.67
C ASP A 28 -8.78 -10.61 5.72
N VAL A 29 -9.34 -10.32 4.55
CA VAL A 29 -8.68 -9.48 3.55
C VAL A 29 -9.00 -8.02 3.85
N ILE A 30 -7.95 -7.20 3.97
CA ILE A 30 -8.08 -5.76 4.13
C ILE A 30 -7.65 -5.01 2.85
N GLY A 31 -8.39 -3.97 2.50
CA GLY A 31 -7.99 -2.96 1.55
C GLY A 31 -7.37 -1.78 2.30
N VAL A 32 -6.20 -1.33 1.85
CA VAL A 32 -5.52 -0.16 2.42
C VAL A 32 -5.34 0.86 1.31
N ASP A 33 -5.89 2.05 1.50
CA ASP A 33 -5.67 3.21 0.65
C ASP A 33 -4.64 4.13 1.30
N LEU A 34 -3.52 4.34 0.61
CA LEU A 34 -2.39 5.16 1.08
C LEU A 34 -2.32 6.46 0.30
N GLY A 35 -3.27 7.35 0.55
CA GLY A 35 -3.24 8.71 0.04
C GLY A 35 -2.20 9.58 0.76
N THR A 36 -1.78 10.66 0.09
CA THR A 36 -0.78 11.61 0.63
C THR A 36 -1.31 12.42 1.81
N THR A 37 -2.59 12.76 1.81
CA THR A 37 -3.21 13.56 2.89
C THR A 37 -3.95 12.70 3.90
N TYR A 38 -4.69 11.71 3.41
CA TYR A 38 -5.50 10.81 4.22
C TYR A 38 -5.36 9.38 3.70
N SER A 39 -5.45 8.44 4.62
CA SER A 39 -5.51 7.00 4.36
C SER A 39 -6.81 6.43 4.90
N CYS A 40 -7.25 5.31 4.35
CA CYS A 40 -8.38 4.56 4.85
C CYS A 40 -8.10 3.05 4.82
N VAL A 41 -8.77 2.31 5.69
CA VAL A 41 -8.69 0.85 5.74
C VAL A 41 -10.10 0.30 5.67
N ALA A 42 -10.29 -0.71 4.83
CA ALA A 42 -11.55 -1.42 4.68
C ALA A 42 -11.33 -2.92 4.86
N THR A 43 -12.34 -3.60 5.40
CA THR A 43 -12.41 -5.06 5.40
C THR A 43 -13.44 -5.53 4.35
N MET A 44 -13.26 -6.76 3.86
CA MET A 44 -14.20 -7.41 2.95
C MET A 44 -15.11 -8.37 3.73
N ASP A 45 -16.39 -8.02 3.84
CA ASP A 45 -17.43 -8.90 4.40
C ASP A 45 -18.15 -9.64 3.27
N GLY A 46 -17.57 -10.75 2.83
CA GLY A 46 -18.00 -11.41 1.60
C GLY A 46 -17.77 -10.49 0.40
N ASP A 47 -18.83 -10.14 -0.32
CA ASP A 47 -18.76 -9.29 -1.51
C ASP A 47 -18.87 -7.79 -1.22
N LYS A 48 -19.04 -7.39 0.05
CA LYS A 48 -19.23 -5.99 0.44
C LYS A 48 -18.01 -5.45 1.16
N ALA A 49 -17.47 -4.33 0.68
CA ALA A 49 -16.41 -3.60 1.36
C ALA A 49 -17.00 -2.72 2.47
N ARG A 50 -16.40 -2.75 3.67
CA ARG A 50 -16.75 -1.89 4.80
C ARG A 50 -15.53 -1.13 5.29
N VAL A 51 -15.60 0.21 5.28
CA VAL A 51 -14.53 1.06 5.81
C VAL A 51 -14.54 1.01 7.34
N LEU A 52 -13.36 0.83 7.93
CA LEU A 52 -13.17 0.75 9.38
C LEU A 52 -13.06 2.15 9.99
N GLU A 53 -13.60 2.31 11.19
CA GLU A 53 -13.43 3.52 11.99
C GLU A 53 -12.13 3.42 12.81
N ASN A 54 -11.38 4.51 12.87
CA ASN A 54 -10.19 4.61 13.70
C ASN A 54 -10.56 4.84 15.18
N SER A 55 -9.55 4.87 16.05
CA SER A 55 -9.71 5.12 17.49
C SER A 55 -10.43 6.42 17.84
N GLU A 56 -10.44 7.39 16.93
CA GLU A 56 -11.06 8.69 17.07
C GLU A 56 -12.47 8.78 16.45
N GLY A 57 -12.99 7.67 15.92
CA GLY A 57 -14.33 7.57 15.34
C GLY A 57 -14.45 8.07 13.90
N PHE A 58 -13.33 8.34 13.22
CA PHE A 58 -13.31 8.74 11.81
C PHE A 58 -13.00 7.55 10.90
N ARG A 59 -13.54 7.59 9.68
CA ARG A 59 -13.31 6.56 8.65
C ARG A 59 -12.05 6.78 7.82
N THR A 60 -11.41 7.94 7.98
CA THR A 60 -10.14 8.27 7.36
C THR A 60 -9.17 8.78 8.42
N THR A 61 -7.90 8.48 8.22
CA THR A 61 -6.82 8.83 9.14
C THR A 61 -5.85 9.76 8.41
N PRO A 62 -5.45 10.91 8.98
CA PRO A 62 -4.42 11.74 8.38
C PRO A 62 -3.15 10.93 8.12
N SER A 63 -2.57 11.07 6.92
CA SER A 63 -1.32 10.40 6.55
C SER A 63 -0.12 11.15 7.13
N VAL A 64 -0.07 11.25 8.46
CA VAL A 64 0.91 12.05 9.20
C VAL A 64 1.52 11.22 10.33
N VAL A 65 2.83 11.33 10.52
CA VAL A 65 3.62 10.68 11.57
C VAL A 65 4.43 11.73 12.31
N ALA A 66 4.35 11.75 13.64
CA ALA A 66 5.16 12.60 14.50
C ALA A 66 6.08 11.76 15.38
N PHE A 67 7.36 12.14 15.43
CA PHE A 67 8.37 11.50 16.28
C PHE A 67 8.57 12.31 17.56
N LYS A 68 8.47 11.63 18.71
CA LYS A 68 8.68 12.23 20.03
C LYS A 68 9.64 11.36 20.85
N GLY A 69 10.94 11.56 20.66
CA GLY A 69 11.96 10.71 21.26
C GLY A 69 11.83 9.27 20.75
N SER A 70 11.47 8.33 21.62
CA SER A 70 11.24 6.92 21.28
C SER A 70 9.79 6.60 20.86
N GLU A 71 8.85 7.52 21.08
CA GLU A 71 7.44 7.33 20.76
C GLU A 71 7.11 7.84 19.34
N LYS A 72 6.23 7.12 18.65
CA LYS A 72 5.70 7.51 17.34
C LYS A 72 4.20 7.74 17.47
N LEU A 73 3.77 8.95 17.16
CA LEU A 73 2.36 9.29 17.02
C LEU A 73 1.99 9.21 15.54
N VAL A 74 0.78 8.73 15.24
CA VAL A 74 0.28 8.58 13.87
C VAL A 74 -1.14 9.16 13.80
N GLY A 75 -1.55 9.64 12.64
CA GLY A 75 -2.93 10.05 12.41
C GLY A 75 -3.28 11.39 13.02
N LEU A 76 -4.43 11.48 13.69
CA LEU A 76 -4.93 12.76 14.21
C LEU A 76 -4.04 13.31 15.33
N ALA A 77 -3.52 12.44 16.20
CA ALA A 77 -2.57 12.82 17.23
C ALA A 77 -1.29 13.45 16.64
N ALA A 78 -0.74 12.87 15.58
CA ALA A 78 0.42 13.41 14.86
C ALA A 78 0.10 14.75 14.19
N LYS A 79 -1.04 14.86 13.52
CA LYS A 79 -1.49 16.11 12.87
C LYS A 79 -1.59 17.27 13.86
N ARG A 80 -2.02 17.01 15.11
CA ARG A 80 -2.07 18.03 16.17
C ARG A 80 -0.67 18.50 16.60
N GLN A 81 0.33 17.62 16.52
CA GLN A 81 1.72 17.95 16.83
C GLN A 81 2.40 18.80 15.74
N ALA A 82 1.85 18.89 14.53
CA ALA A 82 2.44 19.72 13.48
C ALA A 82 2.60 21.20 13.87
N ILE A 83 1.79 21.70 14.81
CA ILE A 83 1.88 23.09 15.31
C ILE A 83 3.02 23.22 16.34
N THR A 84 3.15 22.28 17.28
CA THR A 84 4.08 22.36 18.42
C THR A 84 5.42 21.70 18.17
N ASN A 85 5.49 20.74 17.25
CA ASN A 85 6.67 19.97 16.85
C ASN A 85 6.71 19.82 15.31
N PRO A 86 6.76 20.93 14.55
CA PRO A 86 6.73 20.88 13.08
C PRO A 86 7.95 20.17 12.48
N GLN A 87 9.12 20.29 13.11
CA GLN A 87 10.38 19.75 12.57
C GLN A 87 10.46 18.22 12.64
N SER A 88 9.66 17.58 13.50
CA SER A 88 9.64 16.13 13.67
C SER A 88 8.28 15.52 13.33
N THR A 89 7.44 16.25 12.58
CA THR A 89 6.12 15.79 12.12
C THR A 89 6.09 15.83 10.59
N PHE A 90 5.73 14.71 9.97
CA PHE A 90 5.77 14.49 8.52
C PHE A 90 4.42 13.98 8.02
#